data_AF-A0A0A7RZT9-F1
#
_entry.id   AF-A0A0A7RZT9-F1
#
_cell.length_a   1.000
_cell.length_b   1.000
_cell.length_c   1.000
_cell.angle_alpha   90.00
_cell.angle_beta   90.00
_cell.angle_gamma   90.00
#
_symmetry.space_group_name_H-M   'P 1'
#
loop_
_entity.id
_entity.type
_entity.pdbx_description
1 polymer ?
#
loop_
_entity_poly.entity_id
_entity_poly.type
_entity_poly.pdbx_seq_one_letter_code
_entity_poly.pdbx_strand_id
1 'polypeptide(L)'
;MEEEKSPFISTGFIDLDNKIGGLESEGITVVGACPAMGKTAWLMSLIRYYIQEKTNQQNQKIKPIFIFSLEMDAQSLMMRIISILFDVSFIDIKNKYIDENDYSKITNAVNLLIRFKCANNQNALIIDDAHFTPAILRRKLQR
;
A
#
# COMPACT_ATOMS: atom_id res chain seq x y z
N MET A 1 -9.49 -17.59 -22.90
CA MET A 1 -9.10 -16.22 -23.29
C MET A 1 -8.27 -15.70 -22.15
N GLU A 2 -6.95 -15.74 -22.29
CA GLU A 2 -6.03 -15.18 -21.29
C GLU A 2 -6.24 -13.66 -21.28
N GLU A 3 -6.60 -13.09 -20.13
CA GLU A 3 -6.61 -11.64 -19.94
C GLU A 3 -5.22 -11.12 -20.28
N GLU A 4 -5.11 -10.42 -21.40
CA GLU A 4 -3.90 -9.73 -21.81
C GLU A 4 -3.60 -8.68 -20.74
N LYS A 5 -2.69 -9.03 -19.82
CA LYS A 5 -2.28 -8.14 -18.72
C LYS A 5 -1.71 -6.88 -19.35
N SER A 6 -2.30 -5.72 -19.03
CA SER A 6 -1.64 -4.46 -19.33
C SER A 6 -0.24 -4.50 -18.69
N PRO A 7 0.84 -4.24 -19.46
CA PRO A 7 2.20 -4.30 -18.92
C PRO A 7 2.47 -3.20 -17.89
N PHE A 8 1.54 -2.26 -17.72
CA PHE A 8 1.63 -1.09 -16.86
C PHE A 8 0.61 -1.12 -15.71
N ILE A 9 1.04 -0.60 -14.56
CA ILE A 9 0.25 -0.40 -13.34
C ILE A 9 0.07 1.11 -13.15
N SER A 10 -1.17 1.59 -13.08
CA SER A 10 -1.45 3.02 -12.85
C SER A 10 -0.99 3.45 -11.45
N THR A 11 -0.42 4.64 -11.35
CA THR A 11 -0.02 5.25 -10.08
C THR A 11 -1.19 5.93 -9.35
N GLY A 12 -2.30 6.17 -10.05
CA GLY A 12 -3.41 7.00 -9.55
C GLY A 12 -3.18 8.51 -9.71
N PHE A 13 -2.00 8.91 -10.19
CA PHE A 13 -1.71 10.30 -10.56
C PHE A 13 -1.79 10.44 -12.08
N ILE A 14 -2.92 10.93 -12.58
CA ILE A 14 -3.23 11.01 -14.02
C ILE A 14 -2.12 11.76 -14.79
N ASP A 15 -1.67 12.90 -14.28
CA ASP A 15 -0.63 13.70 -14.93
C ASP A 15 0.73 13.00 -14.96
N LEU A 16 1.02 12.16 -13.96
CA LEU A 16 2.25 11.37 -13.92
C LEU A 16 2.15 10.20 -14.89
N ASP A 17 1.05 9.45 -14.85
CA ASP A 17 0.80 8.32 -15.74
C ASP A 17 0.81 8.76 -17.22
N ASN A 18 0.30 9.95 -17.53
CA ASN A 18 0.38 10.52 -18.88
C ASN A 18 1.82 10.82 -19.34
N LYS A 19 2.74 11.11 -18.41
CA LYS A 19 4.14 11.40 -18.72
C LYS A 19 5.00 10.15 -18.81
N ILE A 20 4.74 9.14 -17.97
CA ILE A 20 5.60 7.96 -17.86
C ILE A 20 4.95 6.67 -18.42
N GLY A 21 3.66 6.69 -18.74
CA GLY A 21 2.91 5.52 -19.20
C GLY A 21 2.45 4.56 -18.09
N GLY A 22 2.60 4.96 -16.82
CA GLY A 22 2.41 4.10 -15.65
C GLY A 22 3.69 3.35 -15.23
N LEU A 23 3.57 2.47 -14.23
CA LEU A 23 4.67 1.66 -13.72
C LEU A 23 4.77 0.34 -14.49
N GLU A 24 5.91 0.07 -15.10
CA GLU A 24 6.14 -1.19 -15.82
C GLU A 24 6.21 -2.39 -14.85
N SER A 25 5.49 -3.47 -15.17
CA SER A 25 5.36 -4.63 -14.30
C SER A 25 6.62 -5.49 -14.15
N GLU A 26 7.52 -5.44 -15.14
CA GLU A 26 8.83 -6.13 -15.12
C GLU A 26 10.00 -5.17 -14.85
N GLY A 27 9.71 -3.87 -14.78
CA GLY A 27 10.71 -2.82 -14.61
C GLY A 27 11.02 -2.50 -13.15
N ILE A 28 12.14 -1.80 -12.93
CA ILE A 28 12.51 -1.25 -11.63
C ILE A 28 12.29 0.26 -11.66
N THR A 29 11.38 0.76 -10.81
CA THR A 29 11.17 2.20 -10.62
C THR A 29 11.93 2.68 -9.39
N VAL A 30 12.79 3.69 -9.56
CA VAL A 30 13.54 4.32 -8.47
C VAL A 30 13.02 5.73 -8.25
N VAL A 31 12.71 6.06 -6.99
CA VAL A 31 12.24 7.41 -6.62
C VAL A 31 13.26 8.08 -5.70
N GLY A 32 13.90 9.12 -6.23
CA GLY A 32 14.82 9.98 -5.49
C GLY A 32 14.13 11.28 -5.07
N ALA A 33 14.32 11.70 -3.82
CA ALA A 33 13.93 13.04 -3.36
C ALA A 33 14.76 13.42 -2.12
N CYS A 34 14.79 14.70 -1.77
CA CYS A 34 15.39 15.17 -0.52
C CYS A 34 14.62 14.66 0.72
N PRO A 35 15.22 14.69 1.93
CA PRO A 35 14.50 14.45 3.18
C PRO A 35 13.26 15.35 3.29
N ALA A 36 12.22 14.86 3.96
CA ALA A 36 10.93 15.55 4.16
C ALA A 36 10.10 15.91 2.90
N MET A 37 10.58 15.64 1.69
CA MET A 37 9.83 15.88 0.43
C MET A 37 8.67 14.90 0.18
N GLY A 38 8.39 13.99 1.12
CA GLY A 38 7.20 13.13 1.04
C GLY A 38 7.37 11.81 0.27
N LYS A 39 8.59 11.28 0.10
CA LYS A 39 8.82 9.97 -0.55
C LYS A 39 7.93 8.85 0.01
N THR A 40 7.90 8.73 1.33
CA THR A 40 7.07 7.73 2.03
C THR A 40 5.58 8.00 1.87
N ALA A 41 5.18 9.28 1.87
CA ALA A 41 3.79 9.67 1.67
C ALA A 41 3.32 9.35 0.24
N TRP A 42 4.19 9.57 -0.76
CA TRP A 42 3.92 9.18 -2.14
C TRP A 42 3.70 7.68 -2.29
N LEU A 43 4.56 6.85 -1.68
CA LEU A 43 4.36 5.39 -1.63
C LEU A 43 3.02 5.01 -1.00
N MET A 44 2.64 5.65 0.10
CA MET A 44 1.35 5.41 0.78
C MET A 44 0.16 5.77 -0.11
N SER A 45 0.27 6.83 -0.91
CA SER A 45 -0.76 7.21 -1.90
C SER A 45 -0.93 6.16 -2.99
N LEU A 46 0.16 5.57 -3.48
CA LEU A 46 0.10 4.46 -4.45
C LEU A 46 -0.64 3.26 -3.86
N ILE A 47 -0.31 2.88 -2.63
CA ILE A 47 -0.94 1.76 -1.92
C ILE A 47 -2.44 2.03 -1.73
N ARG A 48 -2.81 3.23 -1.30
CA ARG A 48 -4.21 3.65 -1.16
C ARG A 48 -4.96 3.51 -2.47
N TYR A 49 -4.39 4.05 -3.56
CA TYR A 49 -5.01 3.98 -4.88
C TYR A 49 -5.23 2.51 -5.31
N TYR A 50 -4.21 1.67 -5.17
CA TYR A 50 -4.30 0.25 -5.52
C TYR A 50 -5.37 -0.50 -4.70
N ILE A 51 -5.42 -0.28 -3.38
CA ILE A 51 -6.44 -0.90 -2.52
C ILE A 51 -7.84 -0.47 -2.95
N GLN A 52 -8.05 0.83 -3.22
CA GLN A 52 -9.34 1.36 -3.65
C GLN A 52 -9.77 0.81 -5.01
N GLU A 53 -8.85 0.78 -5.98
CA GLU A 53 -9.09 0.27 -7.33
C GLU A 53 -9.49 -1.21 -7.30
N LYS A 54 -8.78 -2.04 -6.52
CA LYS A 54 -9.09 -3.47 -6.38
C LYS A 54 -10.31 -3.77 -5.53
N THR A 55 -10.63 -2.92 -4.55
CA THR A 55 -11.87 -3.09 -3.78
C THR A 55 -13.11 -2.82 -4.63
N ASN A 56 -13.02 -1.89 -5.58
CA ASN A 56 -14.11 -1.58 -6.50
C ASN A 56 -14.31 -2.65 -7.59
N GLN A 57 -13.26 -3.38 -7.95
CA GLN A 57 -13.28 -4.41 -8.99
C GLN A 57 -13.42 -5.81 -8.39
N GLN A 58 -14.67 -6.26 -8.17
CA GLN A 58 -14.97 -7.51 -7.44
C GLN A 58 -14.41 -8.81 -8.08
N ASN A 59 -13.97 -8.78 -9.35
CA ASN A 59 -13.58 -9.97 -10.10
C ASN A 59 -12.07 -10.09 -10.38
N GLN A 60 -11.24 -9.15 -9.90
CA GLN A 60 -9.79 -9.19 -10.16
C GLN A 60 -9.00 -9.83 -9.01
N LYS A 61 -8.01 -10.65 -9.37
CA LYS A 61 -7.07 -11.23 -8.40
C LYS A 61 -6.26 -10.11 -7.74
N ILE A 62 -6.42 -9.95 -6.43
CA ILE A 62 -5.60 -9.07 -5.62
C ILE A 62 -4.16 -9.63 -5.59
N LYS A 63 -3.22 -8.87 -6.16
CA LYS A 63 -1.79 -9.12 -5.98
C LYS A 63 -1.35 -8.56 -4.62
N PRO A 64 -0.55 -9.29 -3.83
CA PRO A 64 -0.04 -8.81 -2.56
C PRO A 64 0.97 -7.67 -2.75
N ILE A 65 0.95 -6.70 -1.82
CA ILE A 65 1.92 -5.62 -1.69
C ILE A 65 2.88 -5.97 -0.56
N PHE A 66 4.17 -5.95 -0.86
CA PHE A 66 5.25 -6.13 0.11
C PHE A 66 5.99 -4.81 0.31
N ILE A 67 6.09 -4.38 1.57
CA ILE A 67 6.78 -3.16 1.94
C ILE A 67 7.94 -3.54 2.86
N PHE A 68 9.14 -3.17 2.45
CA PHE A 68 10.35 -3.29 3.26
C PHE A 68 10.74 -1.91 3.72
N SER A 69 10.67 -1.70 5.04
CA SER A 69 11.04 -0.44 5.65
C SER A 69 12.39 -0.59 6.35
N LEU A 70 13.31 0.34 6.04
CA LEU A 70 14.63 0.45 6.69
C LEU A 70 14.69 1.55 7.74
N GLU A 71 13.77 2.52 7.65
CA GLU A 71 13.83 3.76 8.42
C GLU A 71 12.72 3.84 9.48
N MET A 72 11.56 3.23 9.21
CA MET A 72 10.38 3.32 10.06
C MET A 72 9.86 1.94 10.44
N ASP A 73 9.50 1.76 11.71
CA ASP A 73 8.89 0.53 12.18
C ASP A 73 7.57 0.22 11.46
N ALA A 74 7.28 -1.08 11.28
CA ALA A 74 6.05 -1.55 10.64
C ALA A 74 4.76 -0.97 11.23
N GLN A 75 4.68 -0.80 12.55
CA GLN A 75 3.50 -0.21 13.21
C GLN A 75 3.31 1.27 12.83
N SER A 76 4.41 2.03 12.77
CA SER A 76 4.38 3.44 12.39
C SER A 76 3.95 3.61 10.93
N LEU A 77 4.39 2.71 10.06
CA LEU A 77 3.99 2.71 8.65
C LEU A 77 2.50 2.32 8.49
N MET A 78 2.03 1.32 9.24
CA MET A 78 0.63 0.90 9.24
C MET A 78 -0.32 2.02 9.67
N MET A 79 0.00 2.74 10.76
CA MET A 79 -0.81 3.88 11.22
C MET A 79 -0.95 4.96 10.14
N ARG A 80 0.10 5.21 9.36
CA ARG A 80 0.05 6.16 8.25
C ARG A 80 -0.79 5.65 7.07
N ILE A 81 -0.75 4.35 6.77
CA ILE A 81 -1.60 3.75 5.75
C ILE A 81 -3.09 3.85 6.16
N ILE A 82 -3.41 3.61 7.43
CA ILE A 82 -4.78 3.78 7.95
C ILE A 82 -5.22 5.25 7.83
N SER A 83 -4.36 6.17 8.26
CA SER A 83 -4.58 7.63 8.17
C SER A 83 -4.91 8.06 6.74
N ILE A 84 -4.15 7.61 5.74
CA ILE A 84 -4.37 8.02 4.34
C ILE A 84 -5.61 7.34 3.72
N LEU A 85 -5.91 6.09 4.08
CA LEU A 85 -7.04 5.35 3.49
C LEU A 85 -8.39 6.00 3.82
N PHE A 86 -8.57 6.49 5.06
CA PHE A 86 -9.86 6.97 5.57
C PHE A 86 -9.85 8.44 6.00
N ASP A 87 -8.81 9.18 5.62
CA ASP A 87 -8.71 10.63 5.83
C ASP A 87 -8.89 11.03 7.29
N VAL A 88 -8.01 10.47 8.12
CA VAL A 88 -7.89 10.78 9.54
C VAL A 88 -6.48 11.29 9.81
N SER A 89 -6.35 12.36 10.59
CA SER A 89 -5.07 12.97 10.92
C SER A 89 -4.14 11.99 11.64
N PHE A 90 -2.93 11.82 11.10
CA PHE A 90 -1.89 10.97 11.71
C PHE A 90 -1.47 11.49 13.10
N ILE A 91 -1.45 12.82 13.29
CA ILE A 91 -1.08 13.44 14.56
C ILE A 91 -2.12 13.10 15.62
N ASP A 92 -3.39 13.13 15.26
CA ASP A 92 -4.51 12.87 16.16
C ASP A 92 -4.59 11.38 16.53
N ILE A 93 -4.37 10.49 15.56
CA ILE A 93 -4.20 9.05 15.83
C ILE A 93 -3.05 8.81 16.80
N LYS A 94 -1.90 9.44 16.57
CA LYS A 94 -0.70 9.27 17.42
C LYS A 94 -0.92 9.80 18.84
N ASN A 95 -1.57 10.95 18.97
CA ASN A 95 -1.82 11.61 20.25
C ASN A 95 -3.09 11.13 20.96
N LYS A 96 -3.83 10.18 20.34
CA LYS A 96 -5.11 9.66 20.85
C LYS A 96 -6.22 10.71 20.96
N TYR A 97 -6.16 11.76 20.15
CA TYR A 97 -7.24 12.75 20.01
C TYR A 97 -8.22 12.29 18.94
N ILE A 98 -8.97 11.22 19.23
CA ILE A 98 -9.87 10.59 18.26
C ILE A 98 -11.31 10.82 18.74
N ASP A 99 -12.12 11.47 17.90
CA ASP A 99 -13.55 11.61 18.15
C ASP A 99 -14.33 10.35 17.69
N GLU A 100 -15.63 10.29 17.96
CA GLU A 100 -16.44 9.11 17.59
C GLU A 100 -16.49 8.88 16.07
N ASN A 101 -16.43 9.94 15.27
CA ASN A 101 -16.46 9.87 13.81
C ASN A 101 -15.15 9.28 13.26
N ASP A 102 -14.02 9.77 13.73
CA ASP A 102 -12.70 9.28 13.38
C ASP A 102 -12.48 7.86 13.88
N TYR A 103 -13.03 7.50 15.04
CA TYR A 103 -13.03 6.12 15.51
C TYR A 103 -13.77 5.17 14.54
N SER A 104 -14.94 5.60 14.03
CA SER A 104 -15.69 4.87 13.02
C SER A 104 -14.89 4.71 11.71
N LYS A 105 -14.26 5.79 11.23
CA LYS A 105 -13.39 5.77 10.05
C LYS A 105 -12.21 4.80 10.20
N ILE A 106 -11.51 4.85 11.35
CA ILE A 106 -10.38 3.94 11.65
C ILE A 106 -10.86 2.49 11.68
N THR A 107 -12.01 2.23 12.29
CA THR A 107 -12.59 0.88 12.35
C THR A 107 -12.91 0.37 10.93
N ASN A 108 -13.47 1.22 10.09
CA ASN A 108 -13.71 0.90 8.67
C ASN A 108 -12.40 0.62 7.92
N ALA A 109 -11.33 1.35 8.23
CA ALA A 109 -10.00 1.13 7.66
C ALA A 109 -9.43 -0.24 7.98
N VAL A 110 -9.47 -0.59 9.26
CA VAL A 110 -8.99 -1.89 9.71
C VAL A 110 -9.83 -3.00 9.09
N ASN A 111 -11.15 -2.86 9.05
CA ASN A 111 -12.04 -3.83 8.42
C ASN A 111 -11.76 -4.00 6.92
N LEU A 112 -11.50 -2.91 6.20
CA LEU A 112 -11.12 -2.97 4.80
C LEU A 112 -9.81 -3.76 4.62
N LEU A 113 -8.78 -3.43 5.40
CA LEU A 113 -7.48 -4.09 5.33
C LEU A 113 -7.54 -5.59 5.67
N ILE A 114 -8.38 -5.98 6.65
CA ILE A 114 -8.60 -7.39 7.00
C ILE A 114 -9.28 -8.15 5.86
N ARG A 115 -10.20 -7.51 5.14
CA ARG A 115 -10.89 -8.09 3.97
C ARG A 115 -10.01 -8.08 2.73
N PHE A 116 -9.02 -7.20 2.66
CA PHE A 116 -8.09 -7.07 1.56
C PHE A 116 -7.10 -8.24 1.54
N LYS A 117 -7.55 -9.36 0.96
CA LYS A 117 -6.83 -10.64 0.92
C LYS A 117 -6.59 -11.10 -0.50
N CYS A 118 -5.46 -11.76 -0.73
CA CYS A 118 -5.14 -12.38 -2.02
C CYS A 118 -5.79 -13.77 -2.15
N ALA A 119 -5.65 -14.40 -3.33
CA ALA A 119 -6.35 -15.63 -3.71
C ALA A 119 -6.22 -16.81 -2.72
N ASN A 120 -5.17 -16.84 -1.89
CA ASN A 120 -4.93 -17.89 -0.89
C ASN A 120 -5.43 -17.53 0.52
N ASN A 121 -6.33 -16.53 0.64
CA ASN A 121 -6.85 -16.00 1.91
C ASN A 121 -5.75 -15.43 2.85
N GLN A 122 -4.59 -15.11 2.29
CA GLN A 122 -3.48 -14.44 2.98
C GLN A 122 -3.65 -12.92 2.90
N ASN A 123 -3.02 -12.21 3.84
CA ASN A 123 -3.04 -10.75 3.87
C ASN A 123 -2.36 -10.20 2.62
N ALA A 124 -3.04 -9.31 1.89
CA ALA A 124 -2.49 -8.70 0.69
C ALA A 124 -1.62 -7.47 0.96
N LEU A 125 -1.45 -7.05 2.22
CA LEU A 125 -0.50 -6.01 2.62
C LEU A 125 0.43 -6.59 3.70
N ILE A 126 1.73 -6.64 3.39
CA ILE A 126 2.76 -7.17 4.27
C ILE A 126 3.82 -6.09 4.45
N ILE A 127 4.01 -5.66 5.71
CA ILE A 127 5.01 -4.67 6.09
C ILE A 127 6.04 -5.38 6.95
N ASP A 128 7.31 -5.25 6.58
CA ASP A 128 8.40 -5.89 7.29
C ASP A 128 9.55 -4.90 7.54
N ASP A 129 10.17 -5.07 8.71
CA ASP A 129 11.42 -4.39 9.05
C ASP A 129 12.56 -5.23 8.47
N ALA A 130 13.57 -4.60 7.87
CA ALA A 130 14.53 -5.31 7.01
C ALA A 130 15.62 -6.12 7.72
N HIS A 131 15.25 -6.89 8.72
CA HIS A 131 16.10 -7.95 9.27
C HIS A 131 16.20 -9.17 8.31
N PHE A 132 15.72 -9.05 7.07
CA PHE A 132 15.60 -10.15 6.12
C PHE A 132 16.69 -10.16 5.06
N THR A 133 17.43 -11.27 5.00
CA THR A 133 18.26 -11.60 3.85
C THR A 133 17.38 -12.05 2.66
N PRO A 134 17.85 -11.89 1.41
CA PRO A 134 17.11 -12.31 0.20
C PRO A 134 16.61 -13.77 0.25
N ALA A 135 17.33 -14.64 0.95
CA ALA A 135 16.95 -16.03 1.17
C ALA A 135 15.64 -16.17 1.95
N ILE A 136 15.44 -15.34 2.98
CA ILE A 136 14.23 -15.39 3.79
C ILE A 136 13.05 -14.71 3.07
N LEU A 137 13.32 -13.64 2.31
CA LEU A 137 12.34 -13.00 1.45
C LEU A 137 11.74 -14.00 0.45
N ARG A 138 12.59 -14.75 -0.26
CA ARG A 138 12.16 -15.78 -1.21
C ARG A 138 11.30 -16.85 -0.54
N ARG A 139 11.63 -17.23 0.69
CA ARG A 139 10.88 -18.24 1.47
C ARG A 139 9.50 -17.76 1.89
N LYS A 140 9.35 -16.47 2.22
CA LYS A 140 8.05 -15.85 2.53
C LYS A 140 7.18 -15.67 1.28
N LEU A 141 7.78 -15.35 0.13
CA LEU A 141 7.07 -15.18 -1.14
C LEU A 141 6.59 -16.50 -1.77
N GLN A 142 7.16 -17.64 -1.38
CA GLN A 142 6.80 -18.97 -1.90
C GLN A 142 5.69 -19.67 -1.09
N ARG A 143 5.22 -19.09 0.01
CA ARG A 143 4.12 -19.62 0.84
C ARG A 143 2.83 -18.91 0.50
#